data_AF-A0A7G8BD56-F1
#
_entry.id   AF-A0A7G8BD56-F1
#
_cell.length_a   1.000
_cell.length_b   1.000
_cell.length_c   1.000
_cell.angle_alpha   90.00
_cell.angle_beta   90.00
_cell.angle_gamma   90.00
#
_symmetry.space_group_name_H-M   'P 1'
#
loop_
_entity.id
_entity.type
_entity.pdbx_description
1 polymer ?
#
loop_
_entity_poly.entity_id
_entity_poly.type
_entity_poly.pdbx_seq_one_letter_code
_entity_poly.pdbx_strand_id
1 'polypeptide(L)'
;MGWEYRKLGQADQAVKAFTEQLRLTPGNPIAMYNLGSAEVDSGQERTALPLLQEVVKIYRNPTGADYYLGRALVTQGQNEEAVKEFQRATAVTGEMQRRSWYELSQVYRHMGKTAEAHAAVQKYQELKEEADRANAREVEDWRKLNAANAAASGTTQN
;
A
#
# COMPACT_ATOMS: atom_id res chain seq x y z
N MET A 1 19.92 -2.06 8.87
CA MET A 1 20.67 -2.61 7.73
C MET A 1 20.13 -3.96 7.24
N GLY A 2 19.95 -5.00 8.06
CA GLY A 2 19.49 -6.32 7.57
C GLY A 2 18.01 -6.45 7.15
N TRP A 3 17.19 -5.41 7.33
CA TRP A 3 15.75 -5.45 7.05
C TRP A 3 15.47 -4.96 5.63
N GLU A 4 16.19 -3.90 5.22
CA GLU A 4 16.21 -3.42 3.83
C GLU A 4 16.77 -4.46 2.86
N TYR A 5 17.89 -5.12 3.19
CA TYR A 5 18.42 -6.22 2.37
C TYR A 5 17.46 -7.43 2.28
N ARG A 6 16.71 -7.71 3.35
CA ARG A 6 15.70 -8.78 3.32
C ARG A 6 14.52 -8.42 2.42
N LYS A 7 14.04 -7.17 2.50
CA LYS A 7 12.95 -6.69 1.65
C LYS A 7 13.35 -6.69 0.18
N LEU A 8 14.57 -6.24 -0.14
CA LEU A 8 15.12 -6.29 -1.50
C LEU A 8 15.24 -7.73 -2.02
N GLY A 9 15.80 -8.65 -1.21
CA GLY A 9 15.89 -10.06 -1.59
C GLY A 9 14.53 -10.73 -1.80
N GLN A 10 13.52 -10.35 -1.01
CA GLN A 10 12.15 -10.83 -1.16
C GLN A 10 11.46 -10.25 -2.41
N ALA A 11 11.70 -8.97 -2.70
CA ALA A 11 11.16 -8.32 -3.89
C ALA A 11 11.73 -8.93 -5.17
N ASP A 12 13.03 -9.20 -5.22
CA ASP A 12 13.66 -9.86 -6.38
C ASP A 12 13.16 -11.29 -6.60
N GLN A 13 12.89 -12.03 -5.51
CA GLN A 13 12.26 -13.36 -5.59
C GLN A 13 10.81 -13.27 -6.08
N ALA A 14 10.04 -12.29 -5.59
CA ALA A 14 8.69 -12.03 -6.04
C ALA A 14 8.64 -11.69 -7.53
N VAL A 15 9.53 -10.80 -8.01
CA VAL A 15 9.65 -10.45 -9.43
C VAL A 15 9.85 -11.71 -10.28
N LYS A 16 10.78 -12.60 -9.90
CA LYS A 16 11.01 -13.87 -10.62
C LYS A 16 9.77 -14.76 -10.64
N ALA A 17 9.11 -14.94 -9.49
CA ALA A 17 7.94 -15.80 -9.38
C ALA A 17 6.76 -15.29 -10.22
N PHE A 18 6.47 -13.99 -10.17
CA PHE A 18 5.35 -13.42 -10.93
C PHE A 18 5.66 -13.28 -12.42
N THR A 19 6.92 -13.08 -12.79
CA THR A 19 7.35 -13.16 -14.21
C THR A 19 7.06 -14.54 -14.79
N GLU A 20 7.42 -15.62 -14.07
CA GLU A 20 7.13 -16.98 -14.51
C GLU A 20 5.62 -17.25 -14.53
N GLN A 21 4.87 -16.76 -13.55
CA GLN A 21 3.42 -16.87 -13.55
C GLN A 21 2.79 -16.20 -14.79
N LEU A 22 3.27 -15.03 -15.20
CA LEU A 22 2.79 -14.37 -16.43
C LEU A 22 3.22 -15.08 -17.69
N ARG A 23 4.36 -15.77 -17.69
CA ARG A 23 4.77 -16.65 -18.80
C ARG A 23 3.81 -17.82 -18.95
N LEU A 24 3.35 -18.40 -17.85
CA LEU A 24 2.41 -19.53 -17.83
C LEU A 24 0.96 -19.10 -18.07
N THR A 25 0.55 -17.94 -17.57
CA THR A 25 -0.79 -17.38 -17.71
C THR A 25 -0.71 -15.92 -18.17
N PRO A 26 -0.53 -15.69 -19.48
CA PRO A 26 -0.47 -14.35 -20.03
C PRO A 26 -1.75 -13.55 -19.73
N GLY A 27 -1.61 -12.28 -19.37
CA GLY A 27 -2.72 -11.37 -19.13
C GLY A 27 -3.46 -11.58 -17.80
N ASN A 28 -2.91 -12.36 -16.86
CA ASN A 28 -3.48 -12.46 -15.51
C ASN A 28 -3.30 -11.13 -14.74
N PRO A 29 -4.38 -10.37 -14.44
CA PRO A 29 -4.24 -9.03 -13.87
C PRO A 29 -3.68 -9.04 -12.44
N ILE A 30 -3.92 -10.12 -11.69
CA ILE A 30 -3.39 -10.28 -10.33
C ILE A 30 -1.87 -10.49 -10.38
N ALA A 31 -1.39 -11.33 -11.29
CA ALA A 31 0.04 -11.55 -11.48
C ALA A 31 0.75 -10.29 -12.01
N MET A 32 0.11 -9.53 -12.90
CA MET A 32 0.61 -8.23 -13.37
C MET A 32 0.69 -7.20 -12.24
N TYR A 33 -0.34 -7.12 -11.40
CA TYR A 33 -0.35 -6.24 -10.22
C TYR A 33 0.79 -6.61 -9.26
N ASN A 34 0.91 -7.90 -8.93
CA ASN A 34 1.93 -8.37 -8.01
C ASN A 34 3.34 -8.14 -8.56
N LEU A 35 3.58 -8.43 -9.84
CA LEU A 35 4.85 -8.14 -10.50
C LEU A 35 5.15 -6.64 -10.48
N GLY A 36 4.22 -5.80 -10.94
CA GLY A 36 4.41 -4.35 -10.98
C GLY A 36 4.66 -3.75 -9.59
N SER A 37 3.95 -4.23 -8.56
CA SER A 37 4.18 -3.77 -7.18
C SER A 37 5.57 -4.15 -6.65
N ALA A 38 6.03 -5.38 -6.95
CA ALA A 38 7.35 -5.86 -6.55
C ALA A 38 8.46 -5.12 -7.30
N GLU A 39 8.27 -4.85 -8.59
CA GLU A 39 9.20 -4.07 -9.40
C GLU A 39 9.32 -2.63 -8.89
N VAL A 40 8.21 -1.95 -8.55
CA VAL A 40 8.25 -0.62 -7.93
C VAL A 40 8.98 -0.66 -6.57
N ASP A 41 8.80 -1.70 -5.77
CA ASP A 41 9.48 -1.83 -4.49
C ASP A 41 10.98 -2.18 -4.62
N SER A 42 11.41 -2.78 -5.73
CA SER A 42 12.82 -2.98 -6.10
C SER A 42 13.44 -1.80 -6.87
N GLY A 43 12.72 -0.69 -7.07
CA GLY A 43 13.22 0.47 -7.82
C GLY A 43 13.27 0.27 -9.34
N GLN A 44 12.43 -0.62 -9.86
CA GLN A 44 12.26 -0.92 -11.28
C GLN A 44 10.95 -0.30 -11.80
N GLU A 45 10.68 0.96 -11.47
CA GLU A 45 9.41 1.63 -11.78
C GLU A 45 9.13 1.70 -13.29
N ARG A 46 10.18 1.80 -14.12
CA ARG A 46 10.04 1.88 -15.57
C ARG A 46 9.47 0.60 -16.18
N THR A 47 9.83 -0.57 -15.66
CA THR A 47 9.26 -1.85 -16.13
C THR A 47 7.88 -2.10 -15.54
N ALA A 48 7.64 -1.61 -14.32
CA ALA A 48 6.36 -1.77 -13.63
C ALA A 48 5.23 -0.95 -14.28
N LEU A 49 5.55 0.23 -14.81
CA LEU A 49 4.59 1.19 -15.35
C LEU A 49 3.57 0.56 -16.32
N PRO A 50 3.97 -0.12 -17.42
CA PRO A 50 3.01 -0.72 -18.35
C PRO A 50 2.15 -1.81 -17.71
N LEU A 51 2.70 -2.61 -16.80
CA LEU A 51 1.95 -3.66 -16.10
C LEU A 51 0.84 -3.03 -15.25
N LEU A 52 1.18 -2.02 -14.45
CA LEU A 52 0.25 -1.34 -13.57
C LEU A 52 -0.82 -0.55 -14.34
N GLN A 53 -0.46 0.08 -15.46
CA GLN A 53 -1.42 0.74 -16.34
C GLN A 53 -2.46 -0.23 -16.90
N GLU A 54 -2.03 -1.42 -17.31
CA GLU A 54 -2.96 -2.44 -17.83
C GLU A 54 -3.85 -3.00 -16.72
N VAL A 55 -3.32 -3.22 -15.51
CA VAL A 55 -4.12 -3.61 -14.33
C VAL A 55 -5.21 -2.59 -14.04
N VAL A 56 -4.86 -1.31 -13.99
CA VAL A 56 -5.81 -0.21 -13.77
C VAL A 56 -6.84 -0.09 -14.90
N LYS A 57 -6.46 -0.38 -16.13
CA LYS A 57 -7.39 -0.40 -17.27
C LYS A 57 -8.40 -1.54 -17.16
N ILE A 58 -7.96 -2.71 -16.69
CA ILE A 58 -8.79 -3.90 -16.49
C ILE A 58 -9.73 -3.69 -15.29
N TYR A 59 -9.18 -3.27 -14.15
CA TYR A 59 -9.93 -2.93 -12.95
C TYR A 59 -10.34 -1.46 -12.98
N ARG A 60 -11.52 -1.17 -13.52
CA ARG A 60 -12.02 0.21 -13.61
C ARG A 60 -12.28 0.87 -12.25
N ASN A 61 -12.45 0.08 -11.19
CA ASN A 61 -12.61 0.58 -9.83
C ASN A 61 -11.24 0.82 -9.18
N PRO A 62 -11.13 1.73 -8.21
CA PRO A 62 -9.87 1.93 -7.49
C PRO A 62 -9.36 0.65 -6.82
N THR A 63 -8.06 0.40 -6.96
CA THR A 63 -7.34 -0.75 -6.39
C THR A 63 -5.99 -0.32 -5.84
N GLY A 64 -5.27 -1.24 -5.20
CA GLY A 64 -3.88 -1.01 -4.80
C GLY A 64 -2.95 -0.68 -5.97
N ALA A 65 -3.31 -1.07 -7.20
CA ALA A 65 -2.51 -0.78 -8.39
C ALA A 65 -2.37 0.72 -8.66
N ASP A 66 -3.39 1.51 -8.32
CA ASP A 66 -3.37 2.97 -8.53
C ASP A 66 -2.28 3.65 -7.69
N TYR A 67 -2.03 3.15 -6.46
CA TYR A 67 -0.94 3.64 -5.62
C TYR A 67 0.44 3.35 -6.23
N TYR A 68 0.67 2.11 -6.66
CA TYR A 68 1.96 1.74 -7.27
C TYR A 68 2.16 2.43 -8.62
N LEU A 69 1.08 2.62 -9.40
CA LEU A 69 1.11 3.37 -10.65
C LEU A 69 1.49 4.83 -10.39
N GLY A 70 0.88 5.48 -9.40
CA GLY A 70 1.24 6.83 -8.97
C GLY A 70 2.73 6.95 -8.63
N ARG A 71 3.28 6.00 -7.85
CA ARG A 71 4.72 5.98 -7.53
C ARG A 71 5.59 5.87 -8.77
N ALA A 72 5.25 4.98 -9.70
CA ALA A 72 6.00 4.82 -10.93
C ALA A 72 5.97 6.09 -11.80
N LEU A 73 4.83 6.79 -11.84
CA LEU A 73 4.65 8.04 -12.57
C LEU A 73 5.48 9.19 -11.97
N VAL A 74 5.59 9.29 -10.64
CA VAL A 74 6.45 10.29 -9.96
C VAL A 74 7.92 10.11 -10.37
N THR A 75 8.42 8.88 -10.39
CA THR A 75 9.81 8.59 -10.80
C THR A 75 10.07 9.01 -12.26
N GLN A 76 9.04 9.03 -13.09
CA GLN A 76 9.09 9.49 -14.49
C GLN A 76 8.85 11.00 -14.65
N GLY A 77 8.63 11.74 -13.54
CA GLY A 77 8.31 13.17 -13.56
C GLY A 77 6.89 13.51 -14.00
N GLN A 78 6.00 12.51 -14.13
CA GLN A 78 4.61 12.67 -14.54
C GLN A 78 3.71 12.97 -13.32
N ASN A 79 3.95 14.13 -12.70
CA ASN A 79 3.36 14.48 -11.40
C ASN A 79 1.82 14.65 -11.48
N GLU A 80 1.30 15.25 -12.54
CA GLU A 80 -0.13 15.44 -12.74
C GLU A 80 -0.89 14.12 -12.88
N GLU A 81 -0.35 13.17 -13.64
CA GLU A 81 -0.89 11.82 -13.77
C GLU A 81 -0.78 11.07 -12.44
N ALA A 82 0.37 11.17 -11.76
CA ALA A 82 0.56 10.56 -10.45
C ALA A 82 -0.49 11.03 -9.43
N VAL A 83 -0.81 12.33 -9.42
CA VAL A 83 -1.87 12.88 -8.56
C VAL A 83 -3.21 12.20 -8.83
N LYS A 84 -3.59 12.00 -10.10
CA LYS A 84 -4.88 11.35 -10.44
C LYS A 84 -4.93 9.92 -9.89
N GLU A 85 -3.84 9.17 -10.05
CA GLU A 85 -3.79 7.78 -9.60
C GLU A 85 -3.74 7.67 -8.07
N PHE A 86 -2.97 8.52 -7.39
CA PHE A 86 -3.00 8.55 -5.94
C PHE A 86 -4.37 8.99 -5.40
N GLN A 87 -5.04 9.96 -6.03
CA GLN A 87 -6.40 10.34 -5.67
C GLN A 87 -7.37 9.16 -5.76
N ARG A 88 -7.28 8.35 -6.82
CA ARG A 88 -8.06 7.10 -6.92
C ARG A 88 -7.69 6.13 -5.79
N ALA A 89 -6.41 5.95 -5.51
CA ALA A 89 -5.95 5.10 -4.42
C ALA A 89 -6.38 5.58 -3.02
N THR A 90 -6.81 6.84 -2.84
CA THR A 90 -7.42 7.29 -1.56
C THR A 90 -8.80 6.66 -1.30
N ALA A 91 -9.43 6.06 -2.30
CA ALA A 91 -10.70 5.36 -2.16
C ALA A 91 -10.55 3.90 -1.69
N VAL A 92 -9.34 3.32 -1.73
CA VAL A 92 -9.09 2.03 -1.08
C VAL A 92 -8.93 2.23 0.43
N THR A 93 -9.11 1.17 1.22
CA THR A 93 -9.05 1.22 2.69
C THR A 93 -7.72 0.70 3.23
N GLY A 94 -7.45 1.00 4.50
CA GLY A 94 -6.28 0.48 5.20
C GLY A 94 -4.98 1.21 4.86
N GLU A 95 -3.89 0.46 4.76
CA GLU A 95 -2.54 1.06 4.64
C GLU A 95 -2.34 1.82 3.33
N MET A 96 -2.84 1.29 2.20
CA MET A 96 -2.72 1.94 0.90
C MET A 96 -3.40 3.30 0.87
N GLN A 97 -4.53 3.45 1.57
CA GLN A 97 -5.21 4.73 1.72
C GLN A 97 -4.29 5.78 2.35
N ARG A 98 -3.69 5.42 3.49
CA ARG A 98 -2.80 6.29 4.25
C ARG A 98 -1.57 6.66 3.43
N ARG A 99 -0.91 5.66 2.83
CA ARG A 99 0.27 5.88 2.00
C ARG A 99 -0.06 6.78 0.80
N SER A 100 -1.23 6.63 0.18
CA SER A 100 -1.65 7.48 -0.94
C SER A 100 -1.83 8.94 -0.54
N TRP A 101 -2.42 9.23 0.62
CA TRP A 101 -2.48 10.60 1.14
C TRP A 101 -1.11 11.19 1.45
N TYR A 102 -0.20 10.37 1.98
CA TYR A 102 1.18 10.79 2.20
C TYR A 102 1.87 11.14 0.87
N GLU A 103 1.81 10.26 -0.14
CA GLU A 103 2.42 10.51 -1.44
C GLU A 103 1.79 11.73 -2.15
N LEU A 104 0.46 11.89 -2.09
CA LEU A 104 -0.21 13.10 -2.59
C LEU A 104 0.36 14.38 -1.98
N SER A 105 0.59 14.37 -0.66
CA SER A 105 1.17 15.54 0.00
C SER A 105 2.56 15.87 -0.54
N GLN A 106 3.37 14.85 -0.81
CA GLN A 106 4.74 15.01 -1.32
C GLN A 106 4.73 15.53 -2.76
N VAL A 107 3.89 14.95 -3.62
CA VAL A 107 3.75 15.39 -5.01
C VAL A 107 3.19 16.82 -5.09
N TYR A 108 2.17 17.15 -4.29
CA TYR A 108 1.64 18.52 -4.26
C TYR A 108 2.68 19.54 -3.79
N ARG A 109 3.52 19.20 -2.80
CA ARG A 109 4.63 20.06 -2.38
C ARG A 109 5.62 20.30 -3.50
N HIS A 110 5.99 19.24 -4.22
CA HIS A 110 6.89 19.33 -5.37
C HIS A 110 6.31 20.23 -6.48
N MET A 111 5.00 20.18 -6.69
CA MET A 111 4.28 21.03 -7.64
C MET A 111 4.01 22.47 -7.13
N GLY A 112 4.41 22.82 -5.90
CA GLY A 112 4.11 24.12 -5.28
C GLY A 112 2.65 24.32 -4.84
N LYS A 113 1.84 23.26 -4.84
CA LYS A 113 0.43 23.25 -4.43
C LYS A 113 0.30 23.12 -2.92
N THR A 114 0.70 24.19 -2.22
CA THR A 114 0.86 24.19 -0.76
C THR A 114 -0.44 23.90 0.00
N ALA A 115 -1.58 24.42 -0.47
CA ALA A 115 -2.87 24.21 0.20
C ALA A 115 -3.30 22.73 0.12
N GLU A 116 -3.22 22.14 -1.07
CA GLU A 116 -3.55 20.73 -1.31
C GLU A 116 -2.58 19.79 -0.58
N ALA A 117 -1.30 20.15 -0.52
CA ALA A 117 -0.31 19.44 0.28
C ALA A 117 -0.69 19.41 1.77
N HIS A 118 -1.05 20.56 2.34
CA HIS A 118 -1.47 20.63 3.75
C HIS A 118 -2.72 19.79 4.02
N ALA A 119 -3.73 19.86 3.14
CA ALA A 119 -4.93 19.04 3.25
C ALA A 119 -4.61 17.53 3.20
N ALA A 120 -3.71 17.12 2.29
CA ALA A 120 -3.28 15.73 2.17
C ALA A 120 -2.51 15.24 3.42
N VAL A 121 -1.63 16.07 4.00
CA VAL A 121 -0.96 15.75 5.28
C VAL A 121 -1.98 15.58 6.41
N GLN A 122 -2.97 16.46 6.51
CA GLN A 122 -4.01 16.34 7.54
C GLN A 122 -4.77 15.02 7.42
N LYS A 123 -5.18 14.64 6.21
CA LYS A 123 -5.83 13.34 5.98
C LYS A 123 -4.95 12.15 6.32
N TYR A 124 -3.66 12.20 5.99
CA TYR A 124 -2.72 11.16 6.40
C TYR A 124 -2.65 11.02 7.94
N GLN A 125 -2.56 12.13 8.68
CA GLN A 125 -2.48 12.09 10.14
C GLN A 125 -3.78 11.59 10.79
N GLU A 126 -4.94 12.07 10.32
CA GLU A 126 -6.25 11.61 10.80
C GLU A 126 -6.37 10.08 10.72
N LEU A 127 -6.03 9.50 9.55
CA LEU A 127 -6.11 8.06 9.33
C LEU A 127 -5.06 7.28 10.14
N LYS A 128 -3.87 7.86 10.35
CA LYS A 128 -2.83 7.24 11.17
C LYS A 128 -3.30 7.15 12.63
N GLU A 129 -3.81 8.24 13.18
CA GLU A 129 -4.34 8.26 14.55
C GLU A 129 -5.53 7.32 14.71
N GLU A 130 -6.41 7.22 13.70
CA GLU A 130 -7.51 6.27 13.71
C GLU A 130 -7.01 4.83 13.80
N ALA A 131 -6.00 4.47 13.00
CA ALA A 131 -5.39 3.15 13.02
C ALA A 131 -4.71 2.84 14.36
N ASP A 132 -3.98 3.81 14.93
CA ASP A 132 -3.33 3.68 16.23
C ASP A 132 -4.37 3.49 17.35
N ARG A 133 -5.48 4.23 17.30
CA ARG A 133 -6.61 4.06 18.25
C ARG A 133 -7.28 2.69 18.10
N ALA A 134 -7.48 2.22 16.87
CA ALA A 134 -8.06 0.90 16.61
C ALA A 134 -7.17 -0.22 17.18
N ASN A 135 -5.87 -0.17 16.89
CA ASN A 135 -4.89 -1.13 17.42
C ASN A 135 -4.85 -1.13 18.95
N ALA A 136 -4.87 0.05 19.58
CA ALA A 136 -4.90 0.17 21.04
C ALA A 136 -6.14 -0.51 21.66
N ARG A 137 -7.32 -0.34 21.04
CA ARG A 137 -8.57 -0.99 21.49
C ARG A 137 -8.47 -2.51 21.35
N GLU A 138 -7.98 -3.02 20.22
CA GLU A 138 -7.82 -4.46 20.00
C GLU A 138 -6.88 -5.09 21.04
N VAL A 139 -5.77 -4.43 21.37
CA VAL A 139 -4.85 -4.90 22.42
C VAL A 139 -5.52 -4.92 23.78
N GLU A 140 -6.33 -3.91 24.11
CA GLU A 140 -7.07 -3.86 25.37
C GLU A 140 -8.13 -4.96 25.45
N ASP A 141 -8.88 -5.19 24.38
CA ASP A 141 -9.91 -6.23 24.31
C ASP A 141 -9.29 -7.63 24.40
N TRP A 142 -8.18 -7.87 23.69
CA TRP A 142 -7.42 -9.11 23.80
C TRP A 142 -6.92 -9.36 25.23
N ARG A 143 -6.43 -8.32 25.92
CA ARG A 143 -6.00 -8.41 27.32
C ARG A 143 -7.16 -8.78 28.24
N LYS A 144 -8.33 -8.15 28.08
CA LYS A 144 -9.53 -8.44 28.88
C LYS A 144 -10.02 -9.88 28.66
N LEU A 145 -10.08 -10.33 27.41
CA LEU A 145 -10.49 -11.70 27.07
C LEU A 145 -9.57 -12.75 27.72
N ASN A 146 -8.25 -12.54 27.67
CA ASN A 146 -7.30 -13.46 28.27
C ASN A 146 -7.39 -13.47 29.81
N ALA A 147 -7.57 -12.31 30.43
CA ALA A 147 -7.78 -12.22 31.88
C ALA A 147 -9.05 -12.96 32.32
N ALA A 148 -10.16 -12.80 31.58
CA ALA A 148 -11.42 -13.50 31.85
C ALA A 148 -11.29 -15.02 31.68
N ASN A 149 -10.62 -15.49 30.63
CA ASN A 149 -10.38 -16.91 30.39
C ASN A 149 -9.49 -17.54 31.48
N ALA A 150 -8.47 -16.82 31.97
CA ALA A 150 -7.63 -17.28 33.07
C ALA A 150 -8.41 -17.40 34.40
N ALA A 151 -9.31 -16.44 34.68
CA ALA A 151 -10.17 -16.49 35.86
C ALA A 151 -11.17 -17.67 35.83
N ALA A 152 -11.74 -17.97 34.66
CA ALA A 152 -12.68 -19.08 34.47
C ALA A 152 -12.02 -20.47 34.54
N SER A 153 -10.75 -20.59 34.13
CA SER A 153 -10.02 -21.87 34.17
C SER A 153 -9.44 -22.19 35.56
N GLY A 154 -9.21 -21.19 36.41
CA GLY A 154 -8.77 -21.38 37.80
C GLY A 154 -9.84 -21.82 38.80
N THR A 155 -11.13 -21.80 38.42
CA THR A 155 -12.26 -22.12 39.31
C THR A 155 -12.75 -23.57 39.22
N THR A 156 -12.13 -24.43 38.39
CA THR A 156 -12.59 -25.82 38.14
C THR A 156 -11.89 -26.87 39.01
N GLN A 157 -11.08 -26.47 39.99
CA GLN A 157 -10.50 -27.38 40.98
C GLN A 157 -10.86 -26.91 42.40
N ASN A 158 -12.02 -27.35 42.89
CA ASN A 158 -12.33 -27.50 44.31
C ASN A 158 -13.47 -28.49 44.50
#